data_AF-A0A4Q5A3P2-F1
#
_entry.id   AF-A0A4Q5A3P2-F1
#
_cell.length_a   1.000
_cell.length_b   1.000
_cell.length_c   1.000
_cell.angle_alpha   90.00
_cell.angle_beta   90.00
_cell.angle_gamma   90.00
#
_symmetry.space_group_name_H-M   'P 1'
#
loop_
_entity.id
_entity.type
_entity.pdbx_description
1 polymer ?
#
loop_
_entity_poly.entity_id
_entity_poly.type
_entity_poly.pdbx_seq_one_letter_code
_entity_poly.pdbx_strand_id
1 'polypeptide(L)'
;MKYISDYSGFKRKIRKFADDGGIEILLALIIIGCLTFIALFLHKGSFSALFNVAFFSVIIFTALLQAVSSLFRKRIMSWSEDDVKLEPNYMKLTKRYPTIIDGQGHRHEPLLTYDNPLPNDLGASEASHTSARCVRLPVLFDQWLVGKDITIADHQDQQYELPHDIQEHFDELFKSHIASNIYNQLNIRVDDWEVERDSFLMSTSRTTYFDSLVTNRAMDFQWSNGLTTRDVYQYGPFPPYIDGGFAFVKPSGMQWNHRHE
;
A
#
# COMPACT_ATOMS: atom_id res chain seq x y z
N MET A 1 -26.93 -22.37 20.66
CA MET A 1 -26.58 -23.36 19.60
C MET A 1 -25.07 -23.49 19.59
N LYS A 2 -24.54 -24.69 19.85
CA LYS A 2 -23.11 -25.00 20.04
C LYS A 2 -22.37 -25.05 18.70
N TYR A 3 -21.15 -24.50 18.72
CA TYR A 3 -19.97 -24.89 17.92
C TYR A 3 -20.11 -25.03 16.39
N ILE A 4 -19.82 -23.95 15.66
CA ILE A 4 -19.21 -24.00 14.32
C ILE A 4 -18.14 -22.89 14.25
N SER A 5 -16.99 -23.06 14.91
CA SER A 5 -15.93 -22.02 14.83
C SER A 5 -14.49 -22.55 14.78
N ASP A 6 -14.25 -23.80 14.41
CA ASP A 6 -12.88 -24.34 14.34
C ASP A 6 -12.52 -25.03 13.01
N TYR A 7 -13.52 -25.44 12.22
CA TYR A 7 -13.30 -26.13 10.94
C TYR A 7 -12.82 -25.21 9.80
N SER A 8 -13.03 -23.89 9.88
CA SER A 8 -12.63 -22.93 8.84
C SER A 8 -11.14 -22.57 8.90
N GLY A 9 -10.57 -22.49 10.11
CA GLY A 9 -9.16 -22.18 10.33
C GLY A 9 -8.23 -23.28 9.83
N PHE A 10 -8.60 -24.54 10.06
CA PHE A 10 -7.83 -25.70 9.60
C PHE A 10 -7.80 -25.82 8.08
N LYS A 11 -8.95 -25.68 7.41
CA LYS A 11 -9.03 -25.68 5.93
C LYS A 11 -8.22 -24.54 5.32
N ARG A 12 -8.22 -23.36 5.94
CA ARG A 12 -7.40 -22.21 5.50
C ARG A 12 -5.91 -22.48 5.66
N LYS A 13 -5.50 -23.13 6.74
CA LYS A 13 -4.10 -23.56 6.96
C LYS A 13 -3.66 -24.62 5.95
N ILE A 14 -4.50 -25.61 5.65
CA ILE A 14 -4.21 -26.63 4.61
C ILE A 14 -4.08 -25.98 3.24
N ARG A 15 -4.99 -25.08 2.86
CA ARG A 15 -4.92 -24.40 1.56
C ARG A 15 -3.66 -23.56 1.44
N LYS A 16 -3.32 -22.79 2.48
CA LYS A 16 -2.06 -22.04 2.51
C LYS A 16 -0.83 -22.95 2.44
N PHE A 17 -0.86 -24.09 3.12
CA PHE A 17 0.22 -25.08 3.03
C PHE A 17 0.35 -25.66 1.61
N ALA A 18 -0.77 -25.93 0.94
CA ALA A 18 -0.78 -26.38 -0.45
C ALA A 18 -0.25 -25.33 -1.42
N ASP A 19 -0.69 -24.08 -1.30
CA ASP A 19 -0.27 -22.96 -2.16
C ASP A 19 1.24 -22.62 -1.98
N ASP A 20 1.84 -23.03 -0.86
CA ASP A 20 3.23 -22.73 -0.48
C ASP A 20 4.23 -23.82 -0.90
N GLY A 21 3.78 -24.80 -1.69
CA GLY A 21 4.60 -25.96 -2.09
C GLY A 21 4.62 -27.10 -1.06
N GLY A 22 3.71 -27.08 -0.09
CA GLY A 22 3.66 -28.07 0.99
C GLY A 22 3.20 -29.46 0.54
N ILE A 23 2.45 -29.55 -0.57
CA ILE A 23 2.02 -30.84 -1.14
C ILE A 23 3.23 -31.60 -1.69
N GLU A 24 4.14 -30.92 -2.37
CA GLU A 24 5.38 -31.47 -2.91
C GLU A 24 6.27 -32.02 -1.78
N ILE A 25 6.36 -31.28 -0.66
CA ILE A 25 7.08 -31.72 0.55
C ILE A 25 6.41 -32.96 1.17
N LEU A 26 5.08 -32.95 1.31
CA LEU A 26 4.34 -34.07 1.89
C LEU A 26 4.48 -35.34 1.04
N LEU A 27 4.38 -35.20 -0.28
CA LEU A 27 4.59 -36.30 -1.23
C LEU A 27 6.03 -36.83 -1.13
N ALA A 28 7.03 -35.96 -1.05
CA ALA A 28 8.41 -36.37 -0.83
C ALA A 28 8.56 -37.17 0.48
N LEU A 29 7.97 -36.70 1.59
CA LEU A 29 7.99 -37.40 2.88
C LEU A 29 7.31 -38.77 2.84
N ILE A 30 6.17 -38.89 2.15
CA ILE A 30 5.46 -40.16 1.97
C ILE A 30 6.31 -41.13 1.15
N ILE A 31 6.92 -40.66 0.05
CA ILE A 31 7.81 -41.47 -0.79
C ILE A 31 9.01 -41.97 0.03
N ILE A 32 9.62 -41.10 0.85
CA ILE A 32 10.70 -41.47 1.78
C ILE A 32 10.24 -42.56 2.77
N GLY A 33 9.07 -42.38 3.38
CA GLY A 33 8.49 -43.33 4.34
C GLY A 33 8.22 -44.69 3.71
N CYS A 34 7.64 -44.72 2.51
CA CYS A 34 7.39 -45.96 1.76
C CYS A 34 8.69 -46.68 1.39
N LEU A 35 9.71 -45.95 0.94
CA LEU A 35 10.99 -46.52 0.54
C LEU A 35 11.80 -47.03 1.73
N THR A 36 11.80 -46.31 2.85
CA THR A 36 12.44 -46.78 4.10
C THR A 36 11.71 -47.99 4.67
N PHE A 37 10.38 -48.04 4.60
CA PHE A 37 9.59 -49.22 4.99
C PHE A 37 9.91 -50.43 4.11
N ILE A 38 9.95 -50.29 2.78
CA ILE A 38 10.30 -51.37 1.86
C ILE A 38 11.73 -51.88 2.13
N ALA A 39 12.67 -50.97 2.33
CA ALA A 39 14.06 -51.30 2.63
C ALA A 39 14.25 -52.03 3.97
N LEU A 40 13.53 -51.62 5.02
CA LEU A 40 13.70 -52.20 6.36
C LEU A 40 12.90 -53.50 6.54
N PHE A 41 11.71 -53.60 5.95
CA PHE A 41 10.78 -54.70 6.22
C PHE A 41 10.67 -55.74 5.10
N LEU A 42 10.81 -55.34 3.83
CA LEU A 42 10.60 -56.26 2.70
C LEU A 42 11.90 -56.81 2.12
N HIS A 43 13.01 -56.09 2.26
CA HIS A 43 14.28 -56.50 1.67
C HIS A 43 15.39 -56.54 2.73
N LYS A 44 15.70 -57.72 3.27
CA LYS A 44 16.84 -57.95 4.19
C LYS A 44 18.21 -57.80 3.49
N GLY A 45 18.34 -56.89 2.54
CA GLY A 45 19.57 -56.62 1.76
C GLY A 45 20.02 -55.17 1.92
N SER A 46 21.22 -54.86 1.41
CA SER A 46 21.79 -53.51 1.49
C SER A 46 20.94 -52.48 0.74
N PHE A 47 20.52 -51.42 1.41
CA PHE A 47 19.74 -50.29 0.87
C PHE A 47 20.33 -49.71 -0.42
N SER A 48 21.66 -49.70 -0.53
CA SER A 48 22.41 -49.21 -1.69
C SER A 48 22.22 -50.03 -2.97
N ALA A 49 21.75 -51.28 -2.87
CA ALA A 49 21.57 -52.16 -4.04
C ALA A 49 20.23 -51.98 -4.74
N LEU A 50 19.21 -51.49 -4.01
CA LEU A 50 17.87 -51.22 -4.56
C LEU A 50 17.70 -49.78 -5.02
N PHE A 51 18.51 -48.87 -4.47
CA PHE A 51 18.20 -47.45 -4.55
C PHE A 51 19.45 -46.60 -4.62
N ASN A 52 19.51 -45.77 -5.66
CA ASN A 52 20.60 -44.81 -5.81
C ASN A 52 20.34 -43.61 -4.87
N VAL A 53 20.99 -43.67 -3.72
CA VAL A 53 20.94 -42.67 -2.66
C VAL A 53 21.20 -41.25 -3.19
N ALA A 54 22.01 -41.09 -4.24
CA ALA A 54 22.27 -39.79 -4.85
C ALA A 54 21.03 -39.20 -5.53
N PHE A 55 20.31 -39.96 -6.37
CA PHE A 55 19.10 -39.47 -7.04
C PHE A 55 18.02 -39.05 -6.04
N PHE A 56 17.89 -39.79 -4.95
CA PHE A 56 16.93 -39.47 -3.91
C PHE A 56 17.31 -38.27 -3.07
N SER A 57 18.59 -38.18 -2.69
CA SER A 57 19.10 -37.01 -1.98
C SER A 57 18.87 -35.74 -2.79
N VAL A 58 19.01 -35.81 -4.12
CA VAL A 58 18.67 -34.70 -5.03
C VAL A 58 17.19 -34.34 -4.96
N ILE A 59 16.27 -35.32 -5.04
CA ILE A 59 14.82 -35.05 -4.96
C ILE A 59 14.45 -34.35 -3.64
N ILE A 60 14.93 -34.88 -2.51
CA ILE A 60 14.67 -34.30 -1.19
C ILE A 60 15.26 -32.89 -1.08
N PHE A 61 16.51 -32.73 -1.51
CA PHE A 61 17.18 -31.44 -1.45
C PHE A 61 16.49 -30.41 -2.34
N THR A 62 16.01 -30.79 -3.53
CA THR A 62 15.22 -29.90 -4.38
C THR A 62 13.91 -29.47 -3.73
N ALA A 63 13.16 -30.38 -3.11
CA ALA A 63 11.93 -30.03 -2.40
C ALA A 63 12.19 -29.11 -1.19
N LEU A 64 13.25 -29.39 -0.42
CA LEU A 64 13.64 -28.55 0.71
C LEU A 64 14.09 -27.16 0.26
N LEU A 65 14.85 -27.07 -0.83
CA LEU A 65 15.30 -25.81 -1.40
C LEU A 65 14.12 -25.00 -1.95
N GLN A 66 13.15 -25.63 -2.60
CA GLN A 66 11.90 -24.98 -3.04
C GLN A 66 11.10 -24.43 -1.85
N ALA A 67 10.98 -25.18 -0.76
CA ALA A 67 10.30 -24.75 0.46
C ALA A 67 10.99 -23.55 1.11
N VAL A 68 12.31 -23.62 1.25
CA VAL A 68 13.11 -22.51 1.80
C VAL A 68 13.03 -21.28 0.89
N SER A 69 13.10 -21.48 -0.43
CA SER A 69 12.96 -20.42 -1.43
C SER A 69 11.60 -19.73 -1.35
N SER A 70 10.50 -20.48 -1.19
CA SER A 70 9.16 -19.89 -1.08
C SER A 70 9.00 -19.05 0.20
N LEU A 71 9.60 -19.48 1.31
CA LEU A 71 9.63 -18.71 2.56
C LEU A 71 10.43 -17.41 2.41
N PHE A 72 11.63 -17.47 1.86
CA PHE A 72 12.44 -16.27 1.59
C PHE A 72 11.72 -15.31 0.65
N ARG A 73 11.12 -15.83 -0.43
CA ARG A 73 10.35 -15.02 -1.38
C ARG A 73 9.23 -14.25 -0.67
N LYS A 74 8.43 -14.91 0.17
CA LYS A 74 7.36 -14.25 0.93
C LYS A 74 7.88 -13.17 1.86
N ARG A 75 8.99 -13.46 2.55
CA ARG A 75 9.60 -12.50 3.49
C ARG A 75 10.11 -11.26 2.76
N ILE A 76 10.78 -11.44 1.62
CA ILE A 76 11.27 -10.36 0.77
C ILE A 76 10.11 -9.54 0.23
N MET A 77 9.12 -10.20 -0.39
CA MET A 77 7.96 -9.52 -0.98
C MET A 77 7.23 -8.67 0.06
N SER A 78 6.97 -9.22 1.25
CA SER A 78 6.31 -8.48 2.34
C SER A 78 7.15 -7.32 2.86
N TRP A 79 8.47 -7.42 2.85
CA TRP A 79 9.35 -6.35 3.31
C TRP A 79 9.47 -5.22 2.30
N SER A 80 9.55 -5.54 1.00
CA SER A 80 9.62 -4.55 -0.08
C SER A 80 8.27 -3.94 -0.46
N GLU A 81 7.17 -4.57 -0.03
CA GLU A 81 5.82 -4.23 -0.47
C GLU A 81 5.50 -2.73 -0.28
N ASP A 82 5.81 -2.17 0.89
CA ASP A 82 5.51 -0.77 1.19
C ASP A 82 6.43 0.20 0.42
N ASP A 83 7.71 -0.14 0.28
CA ASP A 83 8.72 0.69 -0.42
C ASP A 83 8.44 0.84 -1.92
N VAL A 84 7.77 -0.14 -2.53
CA VAL A 84 7.40 -0.10 -3.95
C VAL A 84 6.08 0.67 -4.17
N LYS A 85 5.22 0.73 -3.16
CA LYS A 85 3.91 1.39 -3.25
C LYS A 85 3.95 2.88 -2.98
N LEU A 86 4.84 3.31 -2.09
CA LEU A 86 4.93 4.65 -1.55
C LEU A 86 6.39 5.09 -1.51
N GLU A 87 6.67 6.33 -1.89
CA GLU A 87 8.04 6.86 -1.81
C GLU A 87 8.44 7.16 -0.35
N PRO A 88 9.39 6.40 0.25
CA PRO A 88 9.79 6.62 1.64
C PRO A 88 10.72 7.84 1.79
N ASN A 89 11.35 8.32 0.70
CA ASN A 89 12.26 9.46 0.75
C ASN A 89 11.49 10.79 0.72
N TYR A 90 11.18 11.30 1.91
CA TYR A 90 10.54 12.61 2.09
C TYR A 90 11.30 13.77 1.42
N MET A 91 12.63 13.73 1.35
CA MET A 91 13.40 14.78 0.67
C MET A 91 13.19 14.75 -0.84
N LYS A 92 13.00 13.57 -1.44
CA LYS A 92 12.65 13.42 -2.85
C LYS A 92 11.21 13.88 -3.10
N LEU A 93 10.27 13.54 -2.22
CA LEU A 93 8.88 14.01 -2.31
C LEU A 93 8.76 15.53 -2.21
N THR A 94 9.40 16.14 -1.21
CA THR A 94 9.33 17.61 -1.00
C THR A 94 9.97 18.40 -2.14
N LYS A 95 10.95 17.85 -2.87
CA LYS A 95 11.50 18.47 -4.08
C LYS A 95 10.48 18.56 -5.23
N ARG A 96 9.43 17.72 -5.24
CA ARG A 96 8.35 17.81 -6.24
C ARG A 96 7.47 19.05 -6.04
N TYR A 97 7.49 19.67 -4.86
CA TYR A 97 6.65 20.82 -4.51
C TYR A 97 7.53 22.03 -4.16
N PRO A 98 8.07 22.74 -5.16
CA PRO A 98 8.94 23.88 -4.93
C PRO A 98 8.19 25.08 -4.35
N THR A 99 8.94 26.02 -3.78
CA THR A 99 8.45 27.34 -3.39
C THR A 99 7.86 28.04 -4.61
N ILE A 100 6.72 28.67 -4.40
CA ILE A 100 6.02 29.41 -5.44
C ILE A 100 6.39 30.87 -5.36
N ILE A 101 6.63 31.50 -6.51
CA ILE A 101 6.89 32.93 -6.58
C ILE A 101 5.72 33.54 -7.37
N ASP A 102 5.01 34.49 -6.76
CA ASP A 102 3.93 35.20 -7.44
C ASP A 102 4.49 36.24 -8.45
N GLY A 103 3.61 36.84 -9.25
CA GLY A 103 3.98 37.86 -10.24
C GLY A 103 4.56 39.14 -9.61
N GLN A 104 4.48 39.28 -8.30
CA GLN A 104 5.01 40.38 -7.50
C GLN A 104 6.33 40.00 -6.79
N GLY A 105 6.81 38.77 -6.96
CA GLY A 105 8.06 38.28 -6.38
C GLY A 105 7.94 37.74 -4.95
N HIS A 106 6.73 37.65 -4.38
CA HIS A 106 6.56 37.06 -3.05
C HIS A 106 6.67 35.54 -3.11
N ARG A 107 7.37 34.99 -2.12
CA ARG A 107 7.54 33.54 -1.95
C ARG A 107 6.40 32.99 -1.12
N HIS A 108 5.62 32.09 -1.71
CA HIS A 108 4.64 31.28 -1.05
C HIS A 108 5.25 29.90 -0.82
N GLU A 109 5.53 29.57 0.43
CA GLU A 109 5.94 28.22 0.84
C GLU A 109 4.67 27.42 1.10
N PRO A 110 4.33 26.48 0.21
CA PRO A 110 3.07 25.78 0.34
C PRO A 110 3.10 24.68 1.39
N LEU A 111 4.29 24.17 1.69
CA LEU A 111 4.46 23.02 2.55
C LEU A 111 4.49 23.42 4.02
N LEU A 112 3.67 22.76 4.83
CA LEU A 112 3.71 22.90 6.27
C LEU A 112 5.10 22.50 6.80
N THR A 113 5.67 23.39 7.60
CA THR A 113 6.93 23.14 8.29
C THR A 113 6.63 22.80 9.75
N TYR A 114 7.10 21.64 10.19
CA TYR A 114 6.93 21.16 11.55
C TYR A 114 8.30 21.08 12.24
N ASP A 115 8.46 21.87 13.29
CA ASP A 115 9.59 21.75 14.18
C ASP A 115 9.30 20.65 15.19
N ASN A 116 10.03 19.54 15.10
CA ASN A 116 9.87 18.44 16.04
C ASN A 116 10.49 18.86 17.38
N PRO A 117 9.68 19.06 18.44
CA PRO A 117 10.24 19.25 19.77
C PRO A 117 10.81 17.89 20.19
N LEU A 118 12.11 17.70 20.01
CA LEU A 118 12.81 16.51 20.52
C LEU A 118 12.36 16.27 21.97
N PRO A 119 12.00 15.03 22.37
CA PRO A 119 11.71 14.74 23.75
C PRO A 119 13.01 14.90 24.54
N ASN A 120 13.01 15.84 25.51
CA ASN A 120 14.14 16.05 26.43
C ASN A 120 14.48 14.80 27.27
N ASP A 121 13.65 13.74 27.23
CA ASP A 121 13.72 12.59 28.15
C ASP A 121 14.08 11.24 27.49
N LEU A 122 14.29 11.17 26.17
CA LEU A 122 14.87 9.98 25.54
C LEU A 122 16.37 10.21 25.36
N GLY A 123 17.15 9.47 26.14
CA GLY A 123 18.61 9.58 26.22
C GLY A 123 19.26 9.81 24.85
N ALA A 124 20.12 10.82 24.80
CA ALA A 124 20.77 11.36 23.60
C ALA A 124 21.66 10.38 22.81
N SER A 125 21.60 9.07 23.08
CA SER A 125 22.37 8.05 22.34
C SER A 125 21.57 7.33 21.24
N GLU A 126 20.24 7.50 21.15
CA GLU A 126 19.42 6.93 20.06
C GLU A 126 18.92 7.96 19.04
N ALA A 127 19.22 9.25 19.24
CA ALA A 127 19.00 10.30 18.25
C ALA A 127 20.01 10.14 17.09
N SER A 128 19.79 9.09 16.31
CA SER A 128 20.47 8.75 15.07
C SER A 128 20.51 9.96 14.12
N HIS A 129 21.61 10.01 13.37
CA HIS A 129 22.17 11.09 12.54
C HIS A 129 21.29 11.71 11.43
N THR A 130 19.97 11.63 11.51
CA THR A 130 19.03 12.07 10.46
C THR A 130 17.79 12.81 10.98
N SER A 131 17.74 13.11 12.27
CA SER A 131 16.60 13.82 12.88
C SER A 131 16.71 15.33 12.64
N ALA A 132 16.34 15.79 11.43
CA ALA A 132 16.24 17.23 11.18
C ALA A 132 15.28 17.85 12.21
N ARG A 133 15.76 18.86 12.95
CA ARG A 133 14.97 19.64 13.92
C ARG A 133 13.69 20.22 13.32
N CYS A 134 13.70 20.42 12.01
CA CYS A 134 12.67 21.01 11.21
C CYS A 134 12.36 20.05 10.04
N VAL A 135 11.12 19.58 9.93
CA VAL A 135 10.64 18.66 8.88
C VAL A 135 9.62 19.37 8.02
N ARG A 136 9.78 19.30 6.69
CA ARG A 136 8.79 19.81 5.73
C ARG A 136 7.85 18.69 5.34
N LEU A 137 6.55 18.92 5.51
CA LEU A 137 5.50 17.98 5.16
C LEU A 137 4.79 18.45 3.89
N PRO A 138 4.47 17.55 2.94
CA PRO A 138 3.71 17.89 1.75
C PRO A 138 2.21 18.10 2.07
N VAL A 139 1.91 18.91 3.08
CA VAL A 139 0.57 19.20 3.59
C VAL A 139 0.34 20.70 3.47
N LEU A 140 -0.84 21.08 2.97
CA LEU A 140 -1.28 22.47 2.95
C LEU A 140 -1.98 22.83 4.24
N PHE A 141 -1.64 23.98 4.80
CA PHE A 141 -2.55 24.67 5.70
C PHE A 141 -3.60 25.39 4.86
N ASP A 142 -4.86 24.99 4.99
CA ASP A 142 -5.97 25.67 4.34
C ASP A 142 -6.49 26.79 5.25
N GLN A 143 -6.95 26.45 6.47
CA GLN A 143 -7.54 27.43 7.38
C GLN A 143 -7.71 26.98 8.84
N TRP A 144 -7.98 27.95 9.71
CA TRP A 144 -8.40 27.73 11.09
C TRP A 144 -9.92 27.53 11.17
N LEU A 145 -10.33 26.46 11.86
CA LEU A 145 -11.74 26.14 12.13
C LEU A 145 -12.22 26.58 13.52
N VAL A 146 -11.35 27.17 14.34
CA VAL A 146 -11.69 27.56 15.72
C VAL A 146 -12.79 28.61 15.71
N GLY A 147 -13.89 28.33 16.41
CA GLY A 147 -15.04 29.23 16.50
C GLY A 147 -15.99 29.20 15.30
N LYS A 148 -15.79 28.29 14.33
CA LYS A 148 -16.72 28.08 13.22
C LYS A 148 -17.69 26.94 13.52
N ASP A 149 -18.90 27.05 12.99
CA ASP A 149 -19.87 25.96 12.97
C ASP A 149 -19.50 24.93 11.91
N ILE A 150 -19.37 23.66 12.30
CA ILE A 150 -19.00 22.56 11.40
C ILE A 150 -20.28 21.84 10.96
N THR A 151 -20.54 21.84 9.66
CA THR A 151 -21.63 21.12 9.02
C THR A 151 -21.07 20.03 8.10
N ILE A 152 -21.63 18.82 8.19
CA ILE A 152 -21.27 17.70 7.32
C ILE A 152 -22.48 17.33 6.48
N ALA A 153 -22.38 17.53 5.16
CA ALA A 153 -23.33 17.06 4.17
C ALA A 153 -22.94 15.62 3.75
N ASP A 154 -23.59 14.63 4.34
CA ASP A 154 -23.32 13.21 4.08
C ASP A 154 -24.23 12.65 2.98
N HIS A 155 -23.67 12.41 1.79
CA HIS A 155 -24.35 11.81 0.65
C HIS A 155 -24.22 10.28 0.69
N GLN A 156 -25.01 9.65 1.55
CA GLN A 156 -24.93 8.20 1.81
C GLN A 156 -25.18 7.33 0.57
N ASP A 157 -25.99 7.83 -0.35
CA ASP A 157 -26.38 7.14 -1.59
C ASP A 157 -25.38 7.36 -2.73
N GLN A 158 -24.36 8.20 -2.53
CA GLN A 158 -23.31 8.45 -3.52
C GLN A 158 -22.08 7.59 -3.23
N GLN A 159 -21.62 6.88 -4.24
CA GLN A 159 -20.41 6.08 -4.21
C GLN A 159 -19.35 6.73 -5.08
N TYR A 160 -18.14 6.86 -4.56
CA TYR A 160 -16.98 7.32 -5.30
C TYR A 160 -16.69 6.40 -6.49
N GLU A 161 -16.55 7.01 -7.66
CA GLU A 161 -16.15 6.32 -8.87
C GLU A 161 -14.64 6.50 -9.10
N LEU A 162 -13.95 5.37 -9.28
CA LEU A 162 -12.53 5.41 -9.62
C LEU A 162 -12.34 6.09 -10.99
N PRO A 163 -11.30 6.93 -11.17
CA PRO A 163 -10.94 7.44 -12.47
C PRO A 163 -10.70 6.33 -13.48
N HIS A 164 -11.03 6.57 -14.75
CA HIS A 164 -10.94 5.57 -15.81
C HIS A 164 -9.55 4.92 -15.91
N ASP A 165 -8.47 5.71 -15.85
CA ASP A 165 -7.10 5.20 -15.93
C ASP A 165 -6.78 4.24 -14.77
N ILE A 166 -7.29 4.54 -13.56
CA ILE A 166 -7.11 3.66 -12.40
C ILE A 166 -7.91 2.36 -12.56
N GLN A 167 -9.09 2.42 -13.19
CA GLN A 167 -9.87 1.22 -13.48
C GLN A 167 -9.15 0.33 -14.50
N GLU A 168 -8.56 0.91 -15.56
CA GLU A 168 -7.78 0.16 -16.56
C GLU A 168 -6.57 -0.55 -15.94
N HIS A 169 -5.94 0.10 -14.96
CA HIS A 169 -4.78 -0.42 -14.24
C HIS A 169 -5.13 -1.10 -12.90
N PHE A 170 -6.40 -1.42 -12.65
CA PHE A 170 -6.86 -1.90 -11.34
C PHE A 170 -6.14 -3.19 -10.92
N ASP A 171 -6.11 -4.21 -11.79
CA ASP A 171 -5.52 -5.52 -11.46
C ASP A 171 -4.02 -5.44 -11.18
N GLU A 172 -3.28 -4.57 -11.87
CA GLU A 172 -1.85 -4.39 -11.62
C GLU A 172 -1.59 -3.63 -10.33
N LEU A 173 -2.37 -2.58 -10.04
CA LEU A 173 -2.29 -1.83 -8.80
C LEU A 173 -2.67 -2.70 -7.60
N PHE A 174 -3.70 -3.53 -7.75
CA PHE A 174 -4.15 -4.43 -6.69
C PHE A 174 -3.12 -5.52 -6.40
N LYS A 175 -2.40 -6.02 -7.41
CA LYS A 175 -1.29 -6.99 -7.24
C LYS A 175 -0.14 -6.45 -6.38
N SER A 176 0.04 -5.14 -6.27
CA SER A 176 1.05 -4.56 -5.39
C SER A 176 0.84 -4.96 -3.93
N HIS A 177 -0.36 -5.39 -3.54
CA HIS A 177 -0.73 -5.78 -2.17
C HIS A 177 -0.70 -7.29 -1.92
N ILE A 178 0.04 -8.06 -2.72
CA ILE A 178 0.01 -9.53 -2.70
C ILE A 178 0.40 -10.17 -1.35
N ALA A 179 1.23 -9.52 -0.54
CA ALA A 179 1.61 -10.02 0.78
C ALA A 179 0.67 -9.53 1.90
N SER A 180 -0.20 -8.56 1.61
CA SER A 180 -1.18 -8.04 2.56
C SER A 180 -2.40 -8.96 2.71
N ASN A 181 -2.96 -9.01 3.92
CA ASN A 181 -4.27 -9.65 4.15
C ASN A 181 -5.37 -8.59 3.99
N ILE A 182 -6.13 -8.68 2.91
CA ILE A 182 -7.01 -7.61 2.46
C ILE A 182 -8.48 -8.01 2.67
N TYR A 183 -9.25 -7.12 3.30
CA TYR A 183 -10.70 -7.23 3.42
C TYR A 183 -11.33 -5.92 2.98
N ASN A 184 -12.36 -5.99 2.14
CA ASN A 184 -13.04 -4.78 1.73
C ASN A 184 -13.94 -4.27 2.85
N GLN A 185 -13.93 -2.96 3.06
CA GLN A 185 -14.78 -2.27 4.02
C GLN A 185 -15.29 -0.98 3.39
N LEU A 186 -16.52 -0.61 3.76
CA LEU A 186 -17.12 0.67 3.39
C LEU A 186 -16.46 1.78 4.21
N ASN A 187 -16.01 2.83 3.53
CA ASN A 187 -15.37 4.00 4.10
C ASN A 187 -16.14 5.26 3.71
N ILE A 188 -15.90 6.34 4.45
CA ILE A 188 -16.39 7.68 4.12
C ILE A 188 -15.26 8.42 3.39
N ARG A 189 -15.58 9.03 2.25
CA ARG A 189 -14.68 9.87 1.48
C ARG A 189 -15.10 11.33 1.66
N VAL A 190 -14.14 12.22 1.86
CA VAL A 190 -14.37 13.66 1.75
C VAL A 190 -14.31 14.02 0.27
N ASP A 191 -15.40 14.58 -0.25
CA ASP A 191 -15.49 14.97 -1.66
C ASP A 191 -15.04 16.40 -1.87
N ASP A 192 -15.48 17.29 -1.01
CA ASP A 192 -15.18 18.72 -1.05
C ASP A 192 -15.40 19.37 0.32
N TRP A 193 -14.89 20.59 0.49
CA TRP A 193 -15.23 21.44 1.62
C TRP A 193 -15.23 22.92 1.25
N GLU A 194 -16.12 23.65 1.91
CA GLU A 194 -16.31 25.08 1.72
C GLU A 194 -16.30 25.81 3.06
N VAL A 195 -15.97 27.09 2.97
CA VAL A 195 -15.70 27.90 4.15
C VAL A 195 -16.36 29.24 3.95
N GLU A 196 -17.27 29.54 4.87
CA GLU A 196 -17.86 30.86 4.97
C GLU A 196 -17.36 31.54 6.26
N ARG A 197 -17.80 32.78 6.50
CA ARG A 197 -17.29 33.60 7.61
C ARG A 197 -17.36 32.87 8.96
N ASP A 198 -18.47 32.21 9.25
CA ASP A 198 -18.73 31.58 10.54
C ASP A 198 -18.98 30.07 10.43
N SER A 199 -18.96 29.48 9.23
CA SER A 199 -19.26 28.07 9.01
C SER A 199 -18.20 27.37 8.15
N PHE A 200 -18.11 26.07 8.36
CA PHE A 200 -17.33 25.13 7.56
C PHE A 200 -18.26 23.99 7.13
N LEU A 201 -18.41 23.83 5.82
CA LEU A 201 -19.24 22.78 5.22
C LEU A 201 -18.33 21.72 4.60
N MET A 202 -18.48 20.46 5.00
CA MET A 202 -17.78 19.33 4.41
C MET A 202 -18.78 18.40 3.72
N SER A 203 -18.53 18.09 2.45
CA SER A 203 -19.33 17.13 1.69
C SER A 203 -18.64 15.77 1.69
N THR A 204 -19.41 14.71 1.93
CA THR A 204 -18.86 13.35 2.02
C THR A 204 -19.72 12.33 1.26
N SER A 205 -19.06 11.28 0.76
CA SER A 205 -19.68 10.15 0.05
C SER A 205 -19.13 8.83 0.58
N ARG A 206 -19.54 7.72 -0.04
CA ARG A 206 -19.02 6.38 0.25
C ARG A 206 -17.89 6.00 -0.69
N THR A 207 -16.86 5.36 -0.15
CA THR A 207 -15.78 4.71 -0.91
C THR A 207 -15.49 3.35 -0.28
N THR A 208 -14.58 2.57 -0.85
CA THR A 208 -14.18 1.30 -0.28
C THR A 208 -12.70 1.26 0.05
N TYR A 209 -12.31 0.34 0.93
CA TYR A 209 -10.90 0.09 1.19
C TYR A 209 -10.16 -0.34 -0.09
N PHE A 210 -10.83 -1.04 -1.00
CA PHE A 210 -10.26 -1.42 -2.30
C PHE A 210 -9.90 -0.20 -3.16
N ASP A 211 -10.77 0.82 -3.20
CA ASP A 211 -10.50 2.06 -3.93
C ASP A 211 -9.24 2.74 -3.37
N SER A 212 -9.08 2.76 -2.05
CA SER A 212 -7.88 3.31 -1.39
C SER A 212 -6.61 2.51 -1.69
N LEU A 213 -6.71 1.20 -1.87
CA LEU A 213 -5.57 0.34 -2.20
C LEU A 213 -4.98 0.65 -3.58
N VAL A 214 -5.83 0.93 -4.56
CA VAL A 214 -5.40 1.23 -5.94
C VAL A 214 -5.17 2.72 -6.20
N THR A 215 -5.43 3.58 -5.21
CA THR A 215 -5.17 5.03 -5.28
C THR A 215 -4.13 5.45 -4.25
N ASN A 216 -4.55 5.88 -3.06
CA ASN A 216 -3.68 6.49 -2.05
C ASN A 216 -2.56 5.55 -1.57
N ARG A 217 -2.86 4.25 -1.42
CA ARG A 217 -1.92 3.26 -0.84
C ARG A 217 -1.01 2.59 -1.87
N ALA A 218 -1.13 2.95 -3.15
CA ALA A 218 -0.25 2.49 -4.23
C ALA A 218 0.14 3.66 -5.16
N MET A 219 0.17 4.88 -4.61
CA MET A 219 0.26 6.09 -5.43
C MET A 219 1.61 6.20 -6.17
N ASP A 220 2.67 5.63 -5.61
CA ASP A 220 4.02 5.61 -6.19
C ASP A 220 4.36 4.25 -6.82
N PHE A 221 3.40 3.32 -6.89
CA PHE A 221 3.57 2.06 -7.61
C PHE A 221 3.65 2.32 -9.11
N GLN A 222 4.68 1.77 -9.74
CA GLN A 222 4.92 1.94 -11.17
C GLN A 222 4.00 1.04 -11.99
N TRP A 223 3.17 1.68 -12.81
CA TRP A 223 2.30 1.03 -13.78
C TRP A 223 3.12 0.36 -14.88
N SER A 224 2.48 -0.49 -15.68
CA SER A 224 3.13 -1.16 -16.81
C SER A 224 3.72 -0.22 -17.87
N ASN A 225 3.22 1.01 -17.98
CA ASN A 225 3.73 2.06 -18.87
C ASN A 225 4.90 2.87 -18.28
N GLY A 226 5.30 2.59 -17.03
CA GLY A 226 6.40 3.26 -16.34
C GLY A 226 6.00 4.52 -15.55
N LEU A 227 4.74 4.97 -15.63
CA LEU A 227 4.22 6.07 -14.83
C LEU A 227 3.70 5.57 -13.48
N THR A 228 3.47 6.49 -12.54
CA THR A 228 2.78 6.21 -11.27
C THR A 228 1.48 7.01 -11.19
N THR A 229 0.58 6.63 -10.29
CA THR A 229 -0.63 7.42 -10.00
C THR A 229 -0.27 8.86 -9.59
N ARG A 230 0.84 9.06 -8.84
CA ARG A 230 1.34 10.38 -8.51
C ARG A 230 1.75 11.18 -9.76
N ASP A 231 2.37 10.53 -10.73
CA ASP A 231 2.84 11.21 -11.95
C ASP A 231 1.67 11.58 -12.89
N VAL A 232 0.67 10.71 -13.00
CA VAL A 232 -0.50 10.91 -13.88
C VAL A 232 -1.38 12.04 -13.39
N TYR A 233 -1.74 12.03 -12.11
CA TYR A 233 -2.67 13.01 -11.57
C TYR A 233 -1.98 14.21 -10.92
N GLN A 234 -0.66 14.14 -10.73
CA GLN A 234 0.14 15.19 -10.11
C GLN A 234 -0.47 15.67 -8.79
N TYR A 235 -1.08 14.76 -8.03
CA TYR A 235 -1.77 15.10 -6.80
C TYR A 235 -0.78 15.69 -5.81
N GLY A 236 -0.89 17.00 -5.67
CA GLY A 236 -0.12 17.85 -4.81
C GLY A 236 -0.30 19.27 -5.33
N PRO A 237 0.05 20.27 -4.54
CA PRO A 237 -0.80 21.44 -4.50
C PRO A 237 -0.60 22.41 -5.66
N PHE A 238 0.31 22.08 -6.58
CA PHE A 238 0.68 22.89 -7.73
C PHE A 238 0.78 22.00 -8.96
N PRO A 239 -0.13 22.14 -9.94
CA PRO A 239 0.23 21.74 -11.28
C PRO A 239 1.46 22.55 -11.72
N PRO A 240 2.39 21.95 -12.48
CA PRO A 240 3.53 22.66 -13.02
C PRO A 240 3.05 23.82 -13.88
N TYR A 241 3.74 24.94 -13.73
CA TYR A 241 3.56 26.19 -14.45
C TYR A 241 3.34 25.93 -15.95
N ILE A 242 2.13 26.16 -16.46
CA ILE A 242 1.91 26.38 -17.89
C ILE A 242 1.93 27.90 -18.05
N ASP A 243 2.86 28.41 -18.86
CA ASP A 243 3.08 29.85 -19.11
C ASP A 243 1.77 30.65 -19.13
N GLY A 244 1.48 31.42 -18.07
CA GLY A 244 0.30 32.30 -18.06
C GLY A 244 -0.40 32.60 -16.71
N GLY A 245 0.00 31.99 -15.59
CA GLY A 245 -0.53 32.31 -14.26
C GLY A 245 -0.96 31.07 -13.47
N PHE A 246 -1.17 31.22 -12.15
CA PHE A 246 -1.64 30.15 -11.28
C PHE A 246 -3.04 29.70 -11.70
N ALA A 247 -3.12 28.61 -12.44
CA ALA A 247 -4.31 27.81 -12.48
C ALA A 247 -4.28 26.93 -11.22
N PHE A 248 -5.09 27.27 -10.22
CA PHE A 248 -5.68 26.21 -9.39
C PHE A 248 -6.48 25.34 -10.35
N VAL A 249 -5.88 24.26 -10.84
CA VAL A 249 -6.59 23.31 -11.69
C VAL A 249 -7.55 22.56 -10.78
N LYS A 250 -8.80 23.04 -10.74
CA LYS A 250 -9.95 22.25 -10.29
C LYS A 250 -9.95 20.95 -11.11
N PRO A 251 -10.08 19.77 -10.48
CA PRO A 251 -10.32 18.53 -11.21
C PRO A 251 -11.50 18.73 -12.17
N SER A 252 -11.30 18.41 -13.45
CA SER A 252 -12.33 18.54 -14.48
C SER A 252 -13.54 17.67 -14.12
N GLY A 253 -14.66 18.32 -13.77
CA GLY A 253 -15.92 17.66 -13.41
C GLY A 253 -16.96 18.57 -12.73
N MET A 254 -16.55 19.69 -12.14
CA MET A 254 -17.49 20.66 -11.54
C MET A 254 -17.59 21.94 -12.37
N GLN A 255 -18.71 22.12 -13.08
CA GLN A 255 -19.12 23.41 -13.60
C GLN A 255 -19.87 24.18 -12.51
N TRP A 256 -19.34 25.32 -12.08
CA TRP A 256 -20.12 26.31 -11.35
C TRP A 256 -20.51 27.44 -12.30
N ASN A 257 -21.81 27.55 -12.55
CA ASN A 257 -22.44 28.71 -13.16
C ASN A 257 -22.31 29.88 -12.19
N HIS A 258 -21.38 30.80 -12.47
CA HIS A 258 -21.42 32.13 -11.89
C HIS A 258 -22.59 32.89 -12.53
N ARG A 259 -23.74 32.93 -11.85
CA ARG A 259 -24.66 34.05 -12.02
C ARG A 259 -24.26 35.11 -11.01
N HIS A 260 -23.60 36.14 -11.53
CA HIS A 260 -23.60 37.45 -10.92
C HIS A 260 -25.03 37.97 -10.90
N GLU A 261 -25.52 38.29 -9.70
CA GLU A 261 -26.35 39.44 -9.38
C GLU A 261 -26.29 39.68 -7.86
#